data_AF-U2UP40-F1
#
_entry.id   AF-U2UP40-F1
#
_cell.length_a   1.000
_cell.length_b   1.000
_cell.length_c   1.000
_cell.angle_alpha   90.00
_cell.angle_beta   90.00
_cell.angle_gamma   90.00
#
_symmetry.space_group_name_H-M   'P 1'
#
loop_
_entity.id
_entity.type
_entity.pdbx_description
1 polymer ?
#
loop_
_entity_poly.entity_id
_entity_poly.type
_entity_poly.pdbx_seq_one_letter_code
_entity_poly.pdbx_strand_id
1 'polypeptide(L)'
;MFFPCSVASASYFEGKSSSHDTGGNRSEKLSYKLRIPYNAIAQDGRTYVSAAAYKLLTADEAMRHWTIQKGDIVLTQETALAGPIDEAALQALIRSSCRDAITVTEYADNTIRGTDTVKHWRIGGE
;
A
#
# COMPACT_ATOMS: atom_id res chain seq x y z
N MET A 1 -3.90 -6.87 -13.77
CA MET A 1 -3.80 -7.98 -12.80
C MET A 1 -2.99 -7.47 -11.62
N PHE A 2 -3.48 -7.67 -10.41
CA PHE A 2 -2.89 -7.22 -9.16
C PHE A 2 -2.34 -8.44 -8.41
N PHE A 3 -1.15 -8.31 -7.83
CA PHE A 3 -0.53 -9.35 -7.00
C PHE A 3 -0.66 -8.94 -5.53
N PRO A 4 -1.65 -9.49 -4.79
CA PRO A 4 -1.92 -9.07 -3.41
C PRO A 4 -0.82 -9.56 -2.48
N CYS A 5 -0.54 -8.81 -1.42
CA CYS A 5 0.36 -9.18 -0.33
C CYS A 5 -0.16 -8.60 0.98
N SER A 6 -0.48 -9.46 1.96
CA SER A 6 -0.70 -9.02 3.35
C SER A 6 0.63 -8.62 3.99
N VAL A 7 0.66 -7.51 4.72
CA VAL A 7 1.83 -7.06 5.49
C VAL A 7 1.37 -6.69 6.89
N ALA A 8 1.80 -7.49 7.88
CA ALA A 8 1.49 -7.26 9.28
C ALA A 8 2.43 -6.22 9.91
N SER A 9 1.98 -5.64 11.03
CA SER A 9 2.73 -4.62 11.80
C SER A 9 2.93 -3.27 11.10
N ALA A 10 2.30 -3.06 9.94
CA ALA A 10 2.18 -1.74 9.34
C ALA A 10 1.25 -0.84 10.19
N SER A 11 1.54 0.46 10.21
CA SER A 11 0.66 1.46 10.84
C SER A 11 0.25 2.51 9.83
N TYR A 12 -0.93 3.10 10.02
CA TYR A 12 -1.40 4.20 9.21
C TYR A 12 -2.06 5.29 10.04
N PHE A 13 -2.08 6.50 9.48
CA PHE A 13 -2.76 7.65 10.01
C PHE A 13 -3.63 8.29 8.91
N GLU A 14 -4.90 8.53 9.23
CA GLU A 14 -5.86 9.24 8.39
C GLU A 14 -5.89 10.72 8.79
N GLY A 15 -5.51 11.59 7.86
CA GLY A 15 -5.61 13.03 7.97
C GLY A 15 -6.81 13.55 7.21
N LYS A 16 -7.71 14.25 7.90
CA LYS A 16 -8.83 14.99 7.31
C LYS A 16 -8.44 16.45 7.15
N SER A 17 -8.60 16.99 5.94
CA SER A 17 -8.43 18.42 5.68
C SER A 17 -9.65 18.97 4.97
N SER A 18 -10.02 20.20 5.28
CA SER A 18 -11.05 20.95 4.56
C SER A 18 -10.43 22.22 3.98
N SER A 19 -10.76 22.52 2.74
CA SER A 19 -10.40 23.78 2.08
C SER A 19 -11.67 24.53 1.68
N HIS A 20 -11.64 25.85 1.81
CA HIS A 20 -12.71 26.75 1.41
C HIS A 20 -12.21 27.57 0.23
N ASP A 21 -12.93 27.56 -0.89
CA ASP A 21 -12.65 28.50 -1.98
C ASP A 21 -13.36 29.84 -1.73
N THR A 22 -12.95 30.88 -2.45
CA THR A 22 -13.54 32.23 -2.34
C THR A 22 -15.01 32.28 -2.80
N GLY A 23 -15.51 31.23 -3.45
CA GLY A 23 -16.89 31.06 -3.92
C GLY A 23 -17.81 30.29 -2.95
N GLY A 24 -17.32 29.87 -1.78
CA GLY A 24 -18.13 29.19 -0.76
C GLY A 24 -18.17 27.67 -0.89
N ASN A 25 -17.41 27.07 -1.81
CA ASN A 25 -17.35 25.62 -1.94
C ASN A 25 -16.40 25.03 -0.88
N ARG A 26 -16.92 24.11 -0.07
CA ARG A 26 -16.14 23.32 0.88
C ARG A 26 -15.74 22.00 0.23
N SER A 27 -14.44 21.78 0.06
CA SER A 27 -13.90 20.49 -0.34
C SER A 27 -13.29 19.79 0.87
N GLU A 28 -13.65 18.53 1.06
CA GLU A 28 -13.02 17.66 2.07
C GLU A 28 -12.05 16.72 1.35
N LYS A 29 -10.81 16.68 1.84
CA LYS A 29 -9.77 15.79 1.32
C LYS A 29 -9.28 14.88 2.44
N LEU A 30 -9.42 13.58 2.21
CA LEU A 30 -8.76 12.53 3.00
C LEU A 30 -7.32 12.37 2.50
N SER A 31 -6.41 12.13 3.43
CA SER A 31 -5.02 11.83 3.15
C SER A 31 -4.53 10.77 4.11
N TYR A 32 -3.70 9.86 3.64
CA TYR A 32 -3.19 8.75 4.43
C TYR A 32 -1.68 8.79 4.49
N LYS A 33 -1.13 8.53 5.68
CA LYS A 33 0.31 8.33 5.90
C LYS A 33 0.51 6.96 6.52
N LEU A 34 1.17 6.06 5.79
CA LEU A 34 1.45 4.70 6.25
C LEU A 34 2.96 4.50 6.47
N ARG A 35 3.27 3.61 7.41
CA ARG A 35 4.64 3.14 7.68
C ARG A 35 4.64 1.63 7.78
N ILE A 36 5.51 1.01 7.00
CA ILE A 36 5.84 -0.42 7.10
C ILE A 36 7.22 -0.52 7.74
N PRO A 37 7.34 -1.02 8.97
CA PRO A 37 8.65 -1.27 9.59
C PRO A 37 9.48 -2.26 8.77
N TYR A 38 10.81 -2.13 8.80
CA TYR A 38 11.70 -3.04 8.06
C TYR A 38 11.55 -4.51 8.44
N ASN A 39 11.20 -4.77 9.70
CA ASN A 39 10.93 -6.11 10.24
C ASN A 39 9.45 -6.52 10.15
N ALA A 40 8.65 -5.83 9.33
CA ALA A 40 7.26 -6.22 9.08
C ALA A 40 7.19 -7.63 8.47
N ILE A 41 6.14 -8.37 8.83
CA ILE A 41 5.93 -9.74 8.37
C ILE A 41 5.06 -9.68 7.12
N ALA A 42 5.67 -9.95 5.97
CA ALA A 42 4.94 -10.10 4.72
C ALA A 42 4.39 -11.52 4.57
N GLN A 43 3.24 -11.63 3.89
CA GLN A 43 2.57 -12.87 3.55
C GLN A 43 3.55 -13.91 3.00
N ASP A 44 3.45 -15.14 3.49
CA ASP A 44 4.26 -16.30 3.07
C ASP A 44 5.78 -16.05 3.09
N GLY A 45 6.26 -15.08 3.89
CA GLY A 45 7.68 -14.71 3.96
C GLY A 45 8.19 -14.00 2.71
N ARG A 46 7.30 -13.40 1.90
CA ARG A 46 7.68 -12.66 0.69
C ARG A 46 8.70 -11.56 1.02
N THR A 47 9.70 -11.42 0.17
CA THR A 47 10.75 -10.40 0.37
C THR A 47 10.47 -9.16 -0.46
N TYR A 48 10.83 -7.99 0.08
CA TYR A 48 10.70 -6.74 -0.64
C TYR A 48 11.70 -6.67 -1.80
N VAL A 49 11.25 -6.18 -2.95
CA VAL A 49 12.11 -5.72 -4.04
C VAL A 49 11.62 -4.38 -4.57
N SER A 50 12.52 -3.61 -5.18
CA SER A 50 12.13 -2.33 -5.78
C SER A 50 11.16 -2.53 -6.95
N ALA A 51 10.31 -1.52 -7.22
CA ALA A 51 9.37 -1.57 -8.34
C ALA A 51 10.07 -1.78 -9.70
N ALA A 52 11.30 -1.29 -9.86
CA ALA A 52 12.10 -1.52 -11.06
C ALA A 52 12.53 -2.98 -11.19
N ALA A 53 12.97 -3.61 -10.10
CA ALA A 53 13.32 -5.03 -10.09
C ALA A 53 12.08 -5.91 -10.26
N TYR A 54 10.98 -5.59 -9.60
CA TYR A 54 9.72 -6.37 -9.67
C TYR A 54 9.18 -6.50 -11.09
N LYS A 55 9.28 -5.43 -11.90
CA LYS A 55 8.82 -5.42 -13.31
C LYS A 55 9.57 -6.37 -14.23
N LEU A 56 10.76 -6.81 -13.84
CA LEU A 56 11.59 -7.73 -14.61
C LEU A 56 11.32 -9.19 -14.24
N LEU A 57 10.54 -9.44 -13.18
CA LEU A 57 10.21 -10.77 -12.70
C LEU A 57 9.15 -11.44 -13.56
N THR A 58 9.25 -12.75 -13.68
CA THR A 58 8.15 -13.60 -14.15
C THR A 58 7.01 -13.62 -13.13
N ALA A 59 5.81 -14.07 -13.54
CA ALA A 59 4.67 -14.17 -12.62
C ALA A 59 4.97 -15.07 -11.40
N ASP A 60 5.68 -16.18 -11.62
CA ASP A 60 6.05 -17.13 -10.55
C ASP A 60 7.05 -16.54 -9.55
N GLU A 61 8.00 -15.75 -10.03
CA GLU A 61 8.95 -15.02 -9.18
C GLU A 61 8.25 -13.89 -8.44
N ALA A 62 7.39 -13.13 -9.13
CA ALA A 62 6.62 -12.03 -8.57
C ALA A 62 5.76 -12.47 -7.37
N MET A 63 5.27 -13.71 -7.34
CA MET A 63 4.55 -14.28 -6.19
C MET A 63 5.40 -14.46 -4.93
N ARG A 64 6.73 -14.48 -5.04
CA ARG A 64 7.67 -14.63 -3.90
C ARG A 64 8.16 -13.30 -3.34
N HIS A 65 7.76 -12.21 -4.00
CA HIS A 65 8.20 -10.87 -3.67
C HIS A 65 7.00 -9.94 -3.47
N TRP A 66 7.24 -8.83 -2.82
CA TRP A 66 6.31 -7.71 -2.80
C TRP A 66 7.04 -6.43 -3.16
N THR A 67 6.29 -5.47 -3.68
CA THR A 67 6.80 -4.15 -4.06
C THR A 67 5.75 -3.11 -3.69
N ILE A 68 6.12 -1.83 -3.77
CA ILE A 68 5.19 -0.72 -3.75
C ILE A 68 5.54 0.31 -4.82
N GLN A 69 4.53 0.85 -5.48
CA GLN A 69 4.63 1.89 -6.51
C GLN A 69 3.42 2.82 -6.45
N LYS A 70 3.53 3.97 -7.12
CA LYS A 70 2.40 4.89 -7.29
C LYS A 70 1.28 4.20 -8.07
N GLY A 71 0.05 4.40 -7.64
CA GLY A 71 -1.15 3.77 -8.21
C GLY A 71 -1.48 2.40 -7.62
N ASP A 72 -0.62 1.83 -6.75
CA ASP A 72 -1.00 0.64 -6.00
C ASP A 72 -2.15 0.96 -5.03
N ILE A 73 -2.92 -0.07 -4.68
CA ILE A 73 -4.05 0.03 -3.77
C ILE A 73 -3.69 -0.65 -2.46
N VAL A 74 -3.84 0.08 -1.34
CA VAL A 74 -3.70 -0.47 0.01
C VAL A 74 -5.08 -0.63 0.62
N LEU A 75 -5.37 -1.84 1.10
CA LEU A 75 -6.53 -2.12 1.93
C LEU A 75 -6.07 -2.14 3.39
N THR A 76 -6.79 -1.46 4.28
CA THR A 76 -6.43 -1.31 5.70
C THR A 76 -6.66 -2.57 6.54
N GLN A 77 -6.95 -3.70 5.90
CA GLN A 77 -7.09 -5.00 6.54
C GLN A 77 -6.45 -6.13 5.76
N GLU A 78 -6.08 -7.16 6.50
CA GLU A 78 -5.65 -8.43 5.95
C GLU A 78 -6.74 -9.07 5.10
N THR A 79 -6.32 -9.66 3.98
CA THR A 79 -7.19 -10.42 3.07
C THR A 79 -6.60 -11.81 2.91
N ALA A 80 -7.46 -12.83 2.73
CA ALA A 80 -7.01 -14.21 2.50
C ALA A 80 -6.57 -14.46 1.04
N LEU A 81 -6.22 -13.41 0.29
CA LEU A 81 -5.85 -13.53 -1.11
C LEU A 81 -4.44 -14.11 -1.26
N ALA A 82 -4.34 -15.29 -1.87
CA ALA A 82 -3.06 -15.95 -2.12
C ALA A 82 -2.54 -15.78 -3.56
N GLY A 83 -3.45 -15.58 -4.52
CA GLY A 83 -3.14 -15.48 -5.94
C GLY A 83 -3.49 -14.12 -6.52
N PRO A 84 -3.08 -13.85 -7.77
CA PRO A 84 -3.34 -12.57 -8.39
C PRO A 84 -4.83 -12.40 -8.72
N ILE A 85 -5.32 -11.16 -8.66
CA ILE A 85 -6.72 -10.80 -8.94
C ILE A 85 -6.80 -9.79 -10.09
N ASP A 86 -7.94 -9.71 -10.77
CA ASP A 86 -8.19 -8.65 -11.73
C ASP A 86 -8.83 -7.41 -11.07
N GLU A 87 -9.06 -6.37 -11.86
CA GLU A 87 -9.66 -5.12 -11.37
C GLU A 87 -11.12 -5.31 -10.93
N ALA A 88 -11.88 -6.15 -11.64
CA ALA A 88 -13.28 -6.41 -11.28
C ALA A 88 -13.39 -7.10 -9.92
N ALA A 89 -12.54 -8.09 -9.65
CA ALA A 89 -12.44 -8.77 -8.37
C ALA A 89 -11.97 -7.83 -7.25
N LEU A 90 -10.98 -6.96 -7.52
CA LEU A 90 -10.55 -5.94 -6.56
C LEU A 90 -11.68 -4.97 -6.20
N GLN A 91 -12.42 -4.48 -7.19
CA GLN A 91 -13.55 -3.57 -6.96
C GLN A 91 -14.68 -4.26 -6.19
N ALA A 92 -14.97 -5.53 -6.49
CA ALA A 92 -15.93 -6.32 -5.72
C ALA A 92 -15.48 -6.48 -4.26
N LEU A 93 -14.19 -6.75 -4.04
CA LEU A 93 -13.61 -6.85 -2.70
C LEU A 93 -13.77 -5.54 -1.92
N ILE A 94 -13.38 -4.40 -2.50
CA ILE A 94 -13.51 -3.07 -1.88
C ILE A 94 -14.96 -2.79 -1.48
N ARG A 95 -15.92 -3.05 -2.39
CA ARG A 95 -17.36 -2.85 -2.11
C ARG A 95 -17.87 -3.76 -1.00
N SER A 96 -17.43 -5.01 -0.96
CA SER A 96 -17.88 -6.00 0.03
C SER A 96 -17.28 -5.82 1.42
N SER A 97 -16.11 -5.18 1.52
CA SER A 97 -15.34 -5.10 2.77
C SER A 97 -15.54 -3.80 3.56
N CYS A 98 -16.31 -2.83 3.04
CA CYS A 98 -16.68 -1.57 3.70
C CYS A 98 -15.48 -0.76 4.26
N ARG A 99 -14.38 -0.63 3.51
CA ARG A 99 -13.12 -0.06 4.02
C ARG A 99 -12.46 0.92 3.08
N ASP A 100 -11.57 1.72 3.66
CA ASP A 100 -10.71 2.65 2.94
C ASP A 100 -9.79 1.88 2.00
N ALA A 101 -10.02 2.08 0.71
CA ALA A 101 -9.08 1.72 -0.34
C ALA A 101 -8.22 2.94 -0.60
N ILE A 102 -6.96 2.87 -0.18
CA ILE A 102 -6.02 3.98 -0.27
C ILE A 102 -5.26 3.84 -1.58
N THR A 103 -5.30 4.87 -2.42
CA THR A 103 -4.48 4.90 -3.63
C THR A 103 -3.11 5.48 -3.28
N VAL A 104 -2.04 4.75 -3.56
CA VAL A 104 -0.67 5.21 -3.28
C VAL A 104 -0.30 6.36 -4.21
N THR A 105 -0.07 7.55 -3.64
CA THR A 105 0.33 8.76 -4.38
C THR A 105 1.84 9.02 -4.27
N GLU A 106 2.45 8.60 -3.16
CA GLU A 106 3.88 8.71 -2.90
C GLU A 106 4.40 7.56 -2.06
N TYR A 107 5.68 7.23 -2.22
CA TYR A 107 6.38 6.30 -1.34
C TYR A 107 7.87 6.69 -1.20
N ALA A 108 8.50 6.26 -0.11
CA ALA A 108 9.93 6.38 0.12
C ALA A 108 10.46 5.12 0.80
N ASP A 109 11.56 4.58 0.26
CA ASP A 109 12.30 3.47 0.85
C ASP A 109 13.40 4.03 1.77
N ASN A 110 13.16 3.97 3.08
CA ASN A 110 14.13 4.38 4.10
C ASN A 110 14.80 3.16 4.75
N THR A 111 14.99 2.06 4.02
CA THR A 111 15.55 0.82 4.57
C THR A 111 17.07 0.68 4.45
N ILE A 112 17.72 1.60 3.73
CA ILE A 112 19.17 1.51 3.46
C ILE A 112 20.03 1.93 4.67
N ARG A 113 19.63 2.98 5.39
CA ARG A 113 20.44 3.62 6.44
C ARG A 113 19.79 3.50 7.82
N GLY A 114 20.61 3.46 8.86
CA GLY A 114 20.18 3.38 10.25
C GLY A 114 20.08 1.94 10.78
N THR A 115 19.58 1.80 12.00
CA THR A 115 19.29 0.51 12.63
C THR A 115 17.98 -0.08 12.11
N ASP A 116 17.80 -1.39 12.24
CA ASP A 116 16.57 -2.07 11.79
C ASP A 116 15.30 -1.54 12.48
N THR A 117 15.45 -0.96 13.68
CA THR A 117 14.36 -0.30 14.42
C THR A 117 13.90 1.03 13.82
N VAL A 118 14.72 1.71 13.02
CA VAL A 118 14.37 2.99 12.38
C VAL A 118 14.11 2.88 10.89
N LYS A 119 14.54 1.76 10.27
CA LYS A 119 14.28 1.47 8.87
C LYS A 119 12.79 1.19 8.64
N HIS A 120 12.24 1.81 7.60
CA HIS A 120 10.84 1.66 7.23
C HIS A 120 10.60 2.06 5.78
N TRP A 121 9.49 1.60 5.20
CA TRP A 121 8.89 2.22 4.03
C TRP A 121 7.86 3.25 4.49
N ARG A 122 7.88 4.44 3.88
CA ARG A 122 6.88 5.49 4.11
C ARG A 122 5.99 5.59 2.87
N ILE A 123 4.68 5.65 3.08
CA ILE A 123 3.69 5.67 2.00
C ILE A 123 2.74 6.83 2.26
N GLY A 124 2.44 7.60 1.23
CA GLY A 124 1.37 8.58 1.21
C GLY A 124 0.30 8.17 0.23
N GLY A 125 -0.95 8.45 0.57
CA GLY A 125 -2.10 8.12 -0.27
C GLY A 125 -3.30 9.01 -0.04
N GLU A 126 -4.31 8.83 -0.88
CA GLU A 126 -5.61 9.49 -0.80
C GLU A 126 -6.75 8.50 -1.07
#